data_AF-A0A8S2Z247-F1
#
_entry.id   AF-A0A8S2Z247-F1
#
_cell.length_a   1.000
_cell.length_b   1.000
_cell.length_c   1.000
_cell.angle_alpha   90.00
_cell.angle_beta   90.00
_cell.angle_gamma   90.00
#
_symmetry.space_group_name_H-M   'P 1'
#
loop_
_entity.id
_entity.type
_entity.pdbx_description
1 polymer ?
#
loop_
_entity_poly.entity_id
_entity_poly.type
_entity_poly.pdbx_seq_one_letter_code
_entity_poly.pdbx_strand_id
1 'polypeptide(L)' 'MPGQHVDSKQRISVRNLRIREDTAKYLLNLDAESAYYDPKSRSMRDNPFTGTNKDPSQVPYLGDNFVRYSGDAKHFAKSQ' A
#
# COMPACT_ATOMS: atom_id res chain seq x y z
N MET A 1 -8.04 -30.33 -32.92
CA MET A 1 -6.60 -30.62 -32.75
C MET A 1 -6.34 -30.88 -31.27
N PRO A 2 -6.05 -32.13 -30.86
CA PRO A 2 -5.91 -32.48 -29.46
C PRO A 2 -4.58 -31.97 -28.88
N GLY A 3 -4.63 -31.47 -27.64
CA GLY A 3 -3.55 -31.59 -26.66
C GLY A 3 -2.50 -30.49 -26.68
N GLN A 4 -2.85 -29.32 -26.14
CA GLN A 4 -1.91 -28.24 -25.84
C GLN A 4 -0.86 -28.74 -24.82
N HIS A 5 0.31 -29.13 -25.33
CA HIS A 5 1.47 -29.50 -24.55
C HIS A 5 1.94 -28.28 -23.77
N VAL A 6 1.75 -28.28 -22.45
CA VAL A 6 2.18 -27.17 -21.59
C VAL A 6 3.68 -27.33 -21.36
N ASP A 7 4.47 -26.74 -22.25
CA ASP A 7 5.91 -26.63 -22.03
C ASP A 7 6.14 -25.75 -20.80
N SER A 8 6.82 -26.25 -19.77
CA SER A 8 7.24 -25.43 -18.61
C SER A 8 8.24 -24.32 -18.97
N LYS A 9 8.71 -24.30 -20.22
CA LYS A 9 9.47 -23.21 -20.87
C LYS A 9 8.59 -22.16 -21.56
N GLN A 10 7.27 -22.38 -21.68
CA GLN A 10 6.36 -21.42 -22.28
C GLN A 10 6.00 -20.32 -21.29
N ARG A 11 6.30 -19.08 -21.69
CA ARG A 11 5.94 -17.84 -21.00
C ARG A 11 4.52 -17.91 -20.45
N ILE A 12 4.40 -17.91 -19.13
CA ILE A 12 3.16 -17.52 -18.45
C ILE A 12 2.79 -16.17 -19.04
N SER A 13 1.71 -16.08 -19.82
CA SER A 13 1.25 -14.76 -20.29
C SER A 13 0.80 -14.02 -19.05
N VAL A 14 1.65 -13.15 -18.54
CA VAL A 14 1.44 -12.47 -17.27
C VAL A 14 0.27 -11.50 -17.42
N ARG A 15 -0.96 -11.98 -17.14
CA ARG A 15 -2.17 -11.15 -17.19
C ARG A 15 -2.50 -10.69 -15.78
N ASN A 16 -2.63 -9.37 -15.62
CA ASN A 16 -3.08 -8.69 -14.41
C ASN A 16 -2.27 -9.02 -13.14
N LEU A 17 -1.07 -8.43 -13.04
CA LEU A 17 -0.14 -8.57 -11.92
C LEU A 17 -0.59 -7.96 -10.58
N ARG A 18 -1.72 -7.26 -10.56
CA ARG A 18 -2.17 -6.58 -9.35
C ARG A 18 -2.82 -7.59 -8.41
N ILE A 19 -2.32 -7.63 -7.18
CA ILE A 19 -2.94 -8.31 -6.04
C ILE A 19 -4.29 -7.63 -5.77
N ARG A 20 -5.38 -8.39 -5.74
CA ARG A 20 -6.75 -7.84 -5.66
C ARG A 20 -7.14 -7.52 -4.21
N GLU A 21 -6.54 -8.23 -3.27
CA GLU A 21 -6.70 -8.05 -1.83
C GLU A 21 -6.09 -6.72 -1.34
N ASP A 22 -5.05 -6.24 -2.03
CA ASP A 22 -4.35 -5.00 -1.71
C ASP A 22 -5.10 -3.79 -2.29
N THR A 23 -5.87 -3.14 -1.41
CA THR A 23 -6.53 -1.87 -1.71
C THR A 23 -5.49 -0.76 -1.93
N ALA A 24 -5.73 0.10 -2.92
CA ALA A 24 -4.84 1.24 -3.16
C ALA A 24 -5.04 2.30 -2.08
N LYS A 25 -3.97 3.00 -1.70
CA LYS A 25 -3.99 4.01 -0.62
C LYS A 25 -5.09 5.07 -0.79
N TYR A 26 -5.26 5.60 -2.01
CA TYR A 26 -6.28 6.61 -2.34
C TYR A 26 -7.73 6.07 -2.38
N LEU A 27 -7.93 4.77 -2.22
CA LEU A 27 -9.26 4.16 -2.11
C LEU A 27 -9.62 3.80 -0.67
N LEU A 28 -8.71 4.02 0.29
CA LEU A 28 -8.96 3.74 1.72
C LEU A 28 -9.99 4.71 2.32
N ASN A 29 -9.99 5.96 1.86
CA ASN A 29 -11.00 6.96 2.16
C ASN A 29 -11.34 7.71 0.85
N LEU A 30 -12.63 7.81 0.55
CA LEU A 30 -13.14 8.46 -0.67
C LEU A 30 -13.57 9.91 -0.44
N ASP A 31 -13.46 10.40 0.80
CA ASP A 31 -13.68 11.81 1.12
C ASP A 31 -12.61 12.67 0.43
N ALA A 32 -13.04 13.75 -0.23
CA ALA A 32 -12.16 14.64 -1.00
C ALA A 32 -11.19 15.39 -0.10
N GLU A 33 -11.59 15.67 1.15
CA GLU A 33 -10.77 16.36 2.16
C GLU A 33 -9.90 15.39 2.98
N SER A 34 -9.82 14.11 2.57
CA SER A 34 -8.95 13.13 3.21
C SER A 34 -7.46 13.34 2.85
N ALA A 35 -6.59 12.49 3.40
CA ALA A 35 -5.15 12.62 3.22
C ALA A 35 -4.72 12.61 1.73
N TYR A 36 -3.83 13.54 1.38
CA TYR A 36 -3.32 13.68 0.02
C TYR A 36 -2.48 12.46 -0.42
N TYR A 37 -2.83 11.88 -1.57
CA TYR A 37 -2.06 10.85 -2.26
C TYR A 37 -1.30 11.48 -3.44
N ASP A 38 0.04 11.39 -3.43
CA ASP A 38 0.85 11.79 -4.57
C ASP A 38 0.97 10.60 -5.56
N PRO A 39 0.32 10.66 -6.75
CA PRO A 39 0.35 9.57 -7.72
C PRO A 39 1.74 9.38 -8.37
N LYS A 40 2.61 10.40 -8.32
CA LYS A 40 3.95 10.31 -8.93
C LYS A 40 4.87 9.44 -8.10
N SER A 41 4.99 9.74 -6.81
CA SER A 41 5.80 8.96 -5.86
C SER A 41 5.04 7.77 -5.26
N ARG A 42 3.72 7.68 -5.48
CA ARG A 42 2.82 6.69 -4.87
C ARG A 42 2.82 6.75 -3.33
N SER A 43 3.06 7.94 -2.77
CA SER A 43 3.14 8.15 -1.33
C SER A 43 1.87 8.81 -0.79
N MET A 44 1.47 8.41 0.41
CA MET A 44 0.40 9.07 1.18
C MET A 44 1.00 9.37 2.55
N ARG A 45 1.22 10.66 2.83
CA ARG A 45 2.02 11.07 3.99
C ARG A 45 1.23 10.95 5.29
N ASP A 46 0.03 11.52 5.28
CA ASP A 46 -0.85 11.59 6.43
C ASP A 46 -1.83 10.41 6.48
N ASN A 47 -2.48 10.23 7.61
CA ASN A 47 -3.45 9.15 7.82
C ASN A 47 -4.76 9.47 7.08
N PRO A 48 -5.24 8.63 6.14
CA PRO A 48 -6.52 8.87 5.46
C PRO A 48 -7.73 8.79 6.39
N PHE A 49 -7.58 8.25 7.60
CA PHE A 49 -8.64 8.08 8.59
C PHE A 49 -8.66 9.18 9.67
N THR A 50 -7.90 10.27 9.51
CA THR A 50 -7.97 11.42 10.44
C THR A 50 -9.39 11.95 10.54
N GLY A 51 -9.88 12.16 11.77
CA GLY A 51 -11.25 12.64 12.02
C GLY A 51 -12.33 11.56 11.92
N THR A 52 -11.99 10.34 11.51
CA THR A 52 -12.90 9.20 11.61
C THR A 52 -12.77 8.56 13.00
N ASN A 53 -13.88 8.09 13.58
CA ASN A 53 -13.89 7.37 14.87
C ASN A 53 -13.30 5.94 14.78
N LYS A 54 -12.39 5.70 13.83
CA LYS A 54 -11.75 4.39 13.66
C LYS A 54 -10.55 4.29 14.58
N ASP A 55 -10.47 3.18 15.31
CA ASP A 55 -9.33 2.87 16.15
C ASP A 55 -8.07 2.67 15.29
N PRO A 56 -6.95 3.35 15.59
CA PRO A 56 -5.68 3.17 14.88
C PRO A 56 -5.20 1.71 14.82
N SER A 57 -5.58 0.87 15.80
CA SER A 57 -5.20 -0.55 15.84
C SER A 57 -6.00 -1.43 14.87
N GLN A 58 -7.15 -0.95 14.40
CA GLN A 58 -8.08 -1.70 13.55
C GLN A 58 -8.01 -1.30 12.07
N VAL A 59 -7.22 -0.29 11.74
CA VAL A 59 -7.05 0.19 10.36
C VAL A 59 -5.81 -0.41 9.70
N PRO A 60 -5.88 -0.76 8.40
CA PRO A 60 -4.77 -1.40 7.70
C PRO A 60 -3.61 -0.44 7.40
N TYR A 61 -3.84 0.88 7.51
CA TYR A 61 -2.87 1.88 7.10
C TYR A 61 -3.07 3.20 7.87
N LEU A 62 -1.97 3.77 8.35
CA LEU A 62 -1.93 4.99 9.17
C LEU A 62 -1.11 6.12 8.53
N GLY A 63 -0.76 6.01 7.25
CA GLY A 63 0.10 6.97 6.56
C GLY A 63 1.58 6.59 6.56
N ASP A 64 2.32 7.05 5.56
CA ASP A 64 3.75 6.73 5.41
C ASP A 64 4.60 7.39 6.51
N ASN A 65 4.19 8.56 7.03
CA ASN A 65 4.92 9.24 8.10
C ASN A 65 4.91 8.43 9.41
N PHE A 66 3.81 7.75 9.72
CA PHE A 66 3.72 6.89 10.90
C PHE A 66 4.77 5.76 10.87
N VAL A 67 4.91 5.11 9.71
CA VAL A 67 5.85 3.99 9.53
C VAL A 67 7.30 4.49 9.46
N ARG A 68 7.56 5.63 8.82
CA ARG A 68 8.92 6.19 8.65
C ARG A 68 9.64 6.46 9.96
N TYR A 69 8.93 6.98 10.94
CA TYR A 69 9.52 7.26 12.25
C TYR A 69 9.42 6.06 13.21
N SER A 70 9.08 4.87 12.73
CA SER A 70 8.98 3.66 13.56
C SER A 70 10.26 2.81 13.50
N GLY A 71 10.37 1.85 14.43
CA GLY A 71 11.47 0.87 14.45
C GLY A 71 12.86 1.49 14.67
N ASP A 72 13.86 0.88 14.04
CA ASP A 72 15.29 1.19 14.23
C ASP A 72 15.68 2.61 13.82
N ALA A 73 14.87 3.27 12.98
CA ALA A 73 15.09 4.67 12.60
C ALA A 73 15.19 5.57 13.83
N LYS A 74 14.40 5.30 14.89
CA LYS A 74 14.48 6.06 16.15
C LYS A 74 15.77 5.80 16.93
N HIS A 75 16.27 4.56 16.89
CA HIS A 75 17.49 4.19 17.61
C HIS A 75 18.71 4.81 16.92
N PHE A 76 18.77 4.73 15.60
CA PHE A 76 19.83 5.34 14.81
C PHE A 76 19.89 6.86 15.00
N ALA A 77 18.74 7.54 14.94
CA ALA A 77 18.66 8.98 15.12
C ALA A 77 19.14 9.46 16.51
N LYS A 78 19.07 8.60 17.54
CA LYS A 78 19.61 8.90 18.88
C LYS A 78 21.12 8.68 18.99
N SER A 79 21.69 7.83 18.12
CA SER A 79 23.12 7.52 18.12
C SER A 79 23.97 8.42 17.23
N GLN A 80 23.32 9.26 16.42
CA GLN A 80 23.94 10.25 15.54
C GLN A 80 24.18 11.56 16.30
#